data_AF-A0A950IUY4-F1
#
_entry.id   AF-A0A950IUY4-F1
#
_cell.length_a   1.000
_cell.length_b   1.000
_cell.length_c   1.000
_cell.angle_alpha   90.00
_cell.angle_beta   90.00
_cell.angle_gamma   90.00
#
_symmetry.space_group_name_H-M   'P 1'
#
loop_
_entity.id
_entity.type
_entity.pdbx_description
1 polymer ?
#
loop_
_entity_poly.entity_id
_entity_poly.type
_entity_poly.pdbx_seq_one_letter_code
_entity_poly.pdbx_strand_id
1 'polypeptide(L)'
;MGSRIRASIMALGLIAGSWATGATQTTRIPPPDGKETRVHSAAAGTPKAWTPDAEASPASEVKGVNFYTPDEPCAQYNDLKQYDLGSIGVKIDTIDPRWAKAVRQAMEFWNSVLNVHLHEERDIKACAIKVIDGPPVVLQGGDGYSQFTDWEGFQGKLALGPQRIHNARGRFSLMVHEFGHLFGLRHNDKNGKSVMCAIVDEKTVLDIDDLRALEKNHQLRSDAAAILDRSGGKIRVGGIRATFNRLLSVIL
;
A
#
# COMPACT_ATOMS: atom_id res chain seq x y z
N MET A 1 -8.73 57.52 45.46
CA MET A 1 -8.27 56.13 45.63
C MET A 1 -8.97 55.29 44.57
N GLY A 2 -8.42 54.95 43.41
CA GLY A 2 -7.04 54.68 43.04
C GLY A 2 -6.85 53.17 42.86
N SER A 3 -7.40 52.57 41.79
CA SER A 3 -6.97 51.22 41.38
C SER A 3 -6.91 51.11 39.87
N ARG A 4 -5.77 50.59 39.42
CA ARG A 4 -5.18 50.76 38.09
C ARG A 4 -5.51 49.58 37.18
N ILE A 5 -5.87 49.90 35.96
CA ILE A 5 -5.94 48.99 34.80
C ILE A 5 -4.50 48.54 34.48
N ARG A 6 -4.27 47.22 34.34
CA ARG A 6 -3.05 46.66 33.74
C ARG A 6 -3.43 45.95 32.45
N ALA A 7 -3.08 46.56 31.32
CA ALA A 7 -3.05 45.93 30.02
C ALA A 7 -1.68 45.26 29.84
N SER A 8 -1.66 43.96 29.59
CA SER A 8 -0.45 43.22 29.23
C SER A 8 -0.32 43.19 27.70
N ILE A 9 0.65 43.93 27.20
CA ILE A 9 1.16 43.87 25.82
C ILE A 9 2.10 42.66 25.76
N MET A 10 1.76 41.62 24.98
CA MET A 10 2.74 40.61 24.57
C MET A 10 3.34 41.01 23.22
N ALA A 11 4.65 41.16 23.22
CA ALA A 11 5.47 41.49 22.07
C ALA A 11 5.63 40.28 21.14
N LEU A 12 5.42 40.52 19.84
CA LEU A 12 5.85 39.62 18.76
C LEU A 12 7.38 39.65 18.66
N GLY A 13 8.02 38.52 18.96
CA GLY A 13 9.42 38.26 18.62
C GLY A 13 9.52 37.67 17.21
N LEU A 14 9.89 38.49 16.24
CA LEU A 14 10.35 38.06 14.92
C LEU A 14 11.77 37.52 15.05
N ILE A 15 11.96 36.21 14.87
CA ILE A 15 13.29 35.61 14.67
C ILE A 15 13.41 35.29 13.18
N ALA A 16 14.17 36.13 12.47
CA ALA A 16 14.64 35.85 11.13
C ALA A 16 15.83 34.89 11.22
N GLY A 17 15.64 33.64 10.79
CA GLY A 17 16.68 32.64 10.65
C GLY A 17 17.19 32.56 9.22
N SER A 18 18.48 32.85 9.04
CA SER A 18 19.21 32.84 7.78
C SER A 18 19.30 31.44 7.15
N TRP A 19 19.15 31.38 5.82
CA TRP A 19 19.40 30.21 5.00
C TRP A 19 20.90 30.01 4.82
N ALA A 20 21.43 28.88 5.28
CA ALA A 20 22.77 28.41 4.94
C ALA A 20 22.65 27.23 3.96
N THR A 21 23.00 27.46 2.71
CA THR A 21 23.15 26.44 1.68
C THR A 21 24.47 25.70 1.90
N GLY A 22 24.41 24.52 2.53
CA GLY A 22 25.53 23.58 2.60
C GLY A 22 25.51 22.65 1.39
N ALA A 23 26.44 22.85 0.46
CA ALA A 23 26.71 21.91 -0.62
C ALA A 23 27.49 20.71 -0.07
N THR A 24 26.89 19.53 -0.08
CA THR A 24 27.56 18.28 0.28
C THR A 24 28.44 17.83 -0.88
N GLN A 25 29.75 18.02 -0.76
CA GLN A 25 30.74 17.37 -1.62
C GLN A 25 30.79 15.88 -1.27
N THR A 26 30.35 15.04 -2.19
CA THR A 26 30.55 13.58 -2.14
C THR A 26 31.98 13.28 -2.59
N THR A 27 32.91 13.18 -1.66
CA THR A 27 34.24 12.60 -1.91
C THR A 27 34.09 11.07 -2.00
N ARG A 28 34.26 10.52 -3.20
CA ARG A 28 34.42 9.07 -3.39
C ARG A 28 35.79 8.65 -2.87
N ILE A 29 35.81 7.87 -1.81
CA ILE A 29 36.98 7.12 -1.37
C ILE A 29 37.07 5.88 -2.28
N PRO A 30 38.17 5.68 -3.04
CA PRO A 30 38.36 4.43 -3.78
C PRO A 30 38.62 3.28 -2.82
N PRO A 31 38.11 2.07 -3.10
CA PRO A 31 38.42 0.89 -2.30
C PRO A 31 39.92 0.58 -2.38
N PRO A 32 40.56 0.17 -1.27
CA PRO A 32 41.82 -0.54 -1.36
C PRO A 32 41.52 -1.89 -2.05
N ASP A 33 42.48 -2.39 -2.81
CA ASP A 33 42.44 -3.69 -3.50
C ASP A 33 42.05 -3.56 -4.98
N GLY A 34 43.06 -3.20 -5.79
CA GLY A 34 43.00 -3.13 -7.24
C GLY A 34 42.78 -4.49 -7.92
N LYS A 35 41.55 -5.01 -7.84
CA LYS A 35 41.08 -6.09 -8.71
C LYS A 35 40.13 -5.51 -9.75
N GLU A 36 40.70 -5.32 -10.93
CA GLU A 36 40.01 -4.94 -12.16
C GLU A 36 39.07 -6.08 -12.60
N THR A 37 37.77 -5.95 -12.32
CA THR A 37 36.76 -6.86 -12.87
C THR A 37 36.50 -6.50 -14.32
N ARG A 38 37.05 -7.32 -15.22
CA ARG A 38 36.75 -7.37 -16.65
C ARG A 38 35.24 -7.53 -16.88
N VAL A 39 34.59 -6.49 -17.39
CA VAL A 39 33.20 -6.55 -17.86
C VAL A 39 33.18 -7.26 -19.21
N HIS A 40 32.60 -8.46 -19.24
CA HIS A 40 32.30 -9.15 -20.50
C HIS A 40 31.06 -8.53 -21.14
N SER A 41 31.22 -7.86 -22.27
CA SER A 41 30.11 -7.48 -23.16
C SER A 41 29.46 -8.74 -23.71
N ALA A 42 28.20 -8.98 -23.34
CA ALA A 42 27.36 -9.98 -23.97
C ALA A 42 26.84 -9.42 -25.32
N ALA A 43 27.04 -10.20 -26.37
CA ALA A 43 26.58 -9.90 -27.72
C ALA A 43 25.04 -9.83 -27.79
N ALA A 44 24.55 -8.91 -28.64
CA ALA A 44 23.14 -8.75 -28.95
C ALA A 44 22.57 -10.02 -29.60
N GLY A 45 21.81 -10.80 -28.82
CA GLY A 45 20.96 -11.88 -29.33
C GLY A 45 19.72 -11.30 -30.00
N THR A 46 19.34 -11.89 -31.13
CA THR A 46 18.13 -11.55 -31.88
C THR A 46 16.86 -11.77 -31.04
N PRO A 47 15.83 -10.91 -31.17
CA PRO A 47 14.57 -11.09 -30.43
C PRO A 47 13.85 -12.35 -30.93
N LYS A 48 13.65 -13.28 -30.00
CA LYS A 48 12.88 -14.50 -30.21
C LYS A 48 11.40 -14.14 -30.35
N ALA A 49 10.76 -14.61 -31.42
CA ALA A 49 9.35 -14.37 -31.69
C ALA A 49 8.46 -14.82 -30.51
N TRP A 50 7.52 -13.96 -30.13
CA TRP A 50 6.51 -14.20 -29.11
C TRP A 50 5.56 -15.32 -29.56
N THR A 51 5.45 -16.39 -28.78
CA THR A 51 4.45 -17.46 -28.95
C THR A 51 3.35 -17.31 -27.91
N PRO A 52 2.04 -17.44 -28.26
CA PRO A 52 0.94 -17.05 -27.36
C PRO A 52 0.59 -18.06 -26.26
N ASP A 53 1.22 -19.23 -26.18
CA ASP A 53 0.67 -20.36 -25.40
C ASP A 53 1.45 -20.69 -24.11
N ALA A 54 2.32 -19.79 -23.63
CA ALA A 54 2.85 -19.90 -22.28
C ALA A 54 1.94 -19.12 -21.33
N GLU A 55 1.10 -19.86 -20.61
CA GLU A 55 0.34 -19.41 -19.44
C GLU A 55 1.33 -18.81 -18.42
N ALA A 56 1.61 -17.52 -18.58
CA ALA A 56 2.38 -16.76 -17.61
C ALA A 56 1.51 -16.63 -16.36
N SER A 57 1.65 -17.60 -15.47
CA SER A 57 1.42 -17.38 -14.05
C SER A 57 2.15 -16.07 -13.69
N PRO A 58 1.51 -15.10 -13.01
CA PRO A 58 2.19 -13.85 -12.68
C PRO A 58 3.46 -14.24 -11.92
N ALA A 59 4.61 -13.78 -12.42
CA ALA A 59 5.91 -14.14 -11.89
C ALA A 59 5.86 -14.01 -10.37
N SER A 60 6.02 -15.14 -9.66
CA SER A 60 6.12 -15.13 -8.21
C SER A 60 7.30 -14.26 -7.86
N GLU A 61 7.03 -13.04 -7.40
CA GLU A 61 8.04 -12.14 -6.90
C GLU A 61 8.91 -12.93 -5.91
N VAL A 62 10.22 -12.97 -6.16
CA VAL A 62 11.13 -13.80 -5.36
C VAL A 62 10.98 -13.37 -3.91
N LYS A 63 10.74 -14.35 -3.03
CA LYS A 63 10.57 -14.11 -1.59
C LYS A 63 11.69 -13.20 -1.08
N GLY A 64 11.29 -12.03 -0.59
CA GLY A 64 12.21 -10.98 -0.20
C GLY A 64 12.26 -10.74 1.31
N VAL A 65 12.87 -9.61 1.66
CA VAL A 65 12.92 -9.07 3.02
C VAL A 65 12.05 -7.80 3.03
N ASN A 66 11.14 -7.71 3.98
CA ASN A 66 10.31 -6.52 4.16
C ASN A 66 11.15 -5.32 4.58
N PHE A 67 10.67 -4.12 4.24
CA PHE A 67 11.27 -2.89 4.77
C PHE A 67 11.12 -2.81 6.28
N TYR A 68 12.03 -2.09 6.93
CA TYR A 68 12.04 -1.84 8.37
C TYR A 68 11.85 -0.36 8.67
N THR A 69 11.08 -0.08 9.73
CA THR A 69 11.04 1.25 10.37
C THR A 69 11.19 1.08 11.88
N PRO A 70 11.78 2.06 12.59
CA PRO A 70 11.98 1.99 14.04
C PRO A 70 10.68 2.04 14.85
N ASP A 71 9.57 2.47 14.24
CA ASP A 71 8.27 2.55 14.89
C ASP A 71 7.80 1.18 15.38
N GLU A 72 7.23 1.14 16.58
CA GLU A 72 6.65 -0.08 17.14
C GLU A 72 5.57 -0.65 16.20
N PRO A 73 5.62 -1.95 15.85
CA PRO A 73 4.58 -2.59 15.07
C PRO A 73 3.32 -2.85 15.90
N CYS A 74 2.21 -3.08 15.22
CA CYS A 74 0.96 -3.53 15.83
C CYS A 74 1.12 -4.91 16.49
N ALA A 75 0.68 -5.13 17.72
CA ALA A 75 0.96 -6.38 18.44
C ALA A 75 0.34 -7.63 17.78
N GLN A 76 -0.77 -7.47 17.05
CA GLN A 76 -1.51 -8.57 16.41
C GLN A 76 -1.15 -8.76 14.94
N TYR A 77 0.00 -8.27 14.45
CA TYR A 77 0.31 -8.31 13.01
C TYR A 77 0.28 -9.72 12.40
N ASN A 78 0.49 -10.78 13.20
CA ASN A 78 0.43 -12.16 12.69
C ASN A 78 -0.99 -12.62 12.33
N ASP A 79 -2.05 -11.92 12.75
CA ASP A 79 -3.43 -12.26 12.39
C ASP A 79 -3.66 -12.16 10.87
N LEU A 80 -2.87 -11.33 10.18
CA LEU A 80 -2.89 -11.20 8.72
C LEU A 80 -2.41 -12.45 7.97
N LYS A 81 -1.82 -13.43 8.65
CA LYS A 81 -1.39 -14.70 8.06
C LYS A 81 -2.48 -15.77 8.10
N GLN A 82 -3.60 -15.49 8.76
CA GLN A 82 -4.70 -16.44 8.88
C GLN A 82 -5.55 -16.46 7.62
N TYR A 83 -6.10 -17.64 7.31
CA TYR A 83 -7.04 -17.79 6.21
C TYR A 83 -8.38 -17.09 6.49
N ASP A 84 -8.91 -17.29 7.69
CA ASP A 84 -10.04 -16.51 8.22
C ASP A 84 -9.49 -15.36 9.06
N LEU A 85 -9.62 -14.15 8.54
CA LEU A 85 -9.03 -12.95 9.15
C LEU A 85 -9.87 -12.42 10.32
N GLY A 86 -11.16 -12.77 10.42
CA GLY A 86 -12.04 -12.27 11.49
C GLY A 86 -12.05 -10.75 11.60
N SER A 87 -11.64 -10.20 12.75
CA SER A 87 -11.60 -8.76 13.02
C SER A 87 -10.17 -8.25 13.07
N ILE A 88 -9.85 -7.27 12.23
CA ILE A 88 -8.49 -6.75 12.05
C ILE A 88 -8.47 -5.26 12.37
N GLY A 89 -7.79 -4.89 13.45
CA GLY A 89 -7.58 -3.49 13.83
C GLY A 89 -6.50 -2.82 12.97
N VAL A 90 -6.79 -1.62 12.48
CA VAL A 90 -5.88 -0.81 11.66
C VAL A 90 -5.58 0.50 12.36
N LYS A 91 -4.32 0.69 12.75
CA LYS A 91 -3.83 1.93 13.33
C LYS A 91 -3.36 2.88 12.25
N ILE A 92 -4.01 4.05 12.15
CA ILE A 92 -3.77 5.05 11.11
C ILE A 92 -2.94 6.20 11.71
N ASP A 93 -1.62 6.12 11.55
CA ASP A 93 -0.65 7.09 12.05
C ASP A 93 -0.06 7.92 10.89
N THR A 94 -0.92 8.57 10.11
CA THR A 94 -0.51 9.56 9.09
C THR A 94 -0.96 10.95 9.50
N ILE A 95 -0.11 11.96 9.26
CA ILE A 95 -0.43 13.36 9.51
C ILE A 95 -1.33 13.96 8.44
N ASP A 96 -1.44 13.36 7.24
CA ASP A 96 -2.30 13.87 6.17
C ASP A 96 -3.72 13.29 6.31
N PRO A 97 -4.72 14.12 6.66
CA PRO A 97 -6.10 13.66 6.79
C PRO A 97 -6.68 13.10 5.49
N ARG A 98 -6.12 13.47 4.32
CA ARG A 98 -6.56 12.93 3.02
C ARG A 98 -6.12 11.47 2.85
N TRP A 99 -4.93 11.10 3.34
CA TRP A 99 -4.50 9.72 3.36
C TRP A 99 -5.30 8.91 4.38
N ALA A 100 -5.50 9.43 5.59
CA ALA A 100 -6.34 8.77 6.58
C ALA A 100 -7.75 8.48 6.06
N LYS A 101 -8.34 9.40 5.28
CA LYS A 101 -9.61 9.16 4.59
C LYS A 101 -9.52 8.04 3.55
N ALA A 102 -8.49 8.05 2.70
CA ALA A 102 -8.30 7.02 1.67
C ALA A 102 -8.11 5.62 2.28
N VAL A 103 -7.37 5.51 3.39
CA VAL A 103 -7.20 4.26 4.15
C VAL A 103 -8.55 3.73 4.63
N ARG A 104 -9.39 4.57 5.24
CA ARG A 104 -10.74 4.16 5.68
C ARG A 104 -11.60 3.65 4.51
N GLN A 105 -11.55 4.33 3.37
CA GLN A 105 -12.26 3.90 2.18
C GLN A 105 -11.73 2.57 1.63
N ALA A 106 -10.42 2.34 1.66
CA ALA A 106 -9.82 1.07 1.27
C ALA A 106 -10.20 -0.07 2.23
N MET A 107 -10.30 0.19 3.55
CA MET A 107 -10.84 -0.77 4.51
C MET A 107 -12.28 -1.15 4.18
N GLU A 108 -13.15 -0.17 3.88
CA GLU A 108 -14.52 -0.44 3.44
C GLU A 108 -14.56 -1.28 2.16
N PHE A 109 -13.67 -1.00 1.19
CA PHE A 109 -13.52 -1.79 -0.02
C PHE A 109 -13.18 -3.26 0.32
N TRP A 110 -12.14 -3.49 1.11
CA TRP A 110 -11.69 -4.85 1.44
C TRP A 110 -12.70 -5.60 2.30
N ASN A 111 -13.41 -4.92 3.21
CA ASN A 111 -14.56 -5.47 3.91
C ASN A 111 -15.70 -5.91 2.99
N SER A 112 -15.77 -5.45 1.74
CA SER A 112 -16.77 -5.93 0.77
C SER A 112 -16.30 -7.14 -0.05
N VAL A 113 -14.99 -7.40 -0.08
CA VAL A 113 -14.37 -8.46 -0.89
C VAL A 113 -14.02 -9.67 -0.02
N LEU A 114 -13.35 -9.44 1.10
CA LEU A 114 -12.87 -10.47 2.02
C LEU A 114 -13.84 -10.66 3.18
N ASN A 115 -13.91 -11.89 3.70
CA ASN A 115 -14.61 -12.19 4.94
C ASN A 115 -13.78 -11.67 6.14
N VAL A 116 -13.72 -10.35 6.26
CA VAL A 116 -12.97 -9.63 7.28
C VAL A 116 -13.79 -8.44 7.78
N HIS A 117 -13.46 -7.99 9.00
CA HIS A 117 -13.92 -6.74 9.58
C HIS A 117 -12.73 -5.84 9.94
N LEU A 118 -12.21 -5.14 8.94
CA LEU A 118 -11.24 -4.06 9.10
C LEU A 118 -11.92 -2.86 9.77
N HIS A 119 -11.30 -2.37 10.84
CA HIS A 119 -11.76 -1.21 11.58
C HIS A 119 -10.58 -0.37 12.06
N GLU A 120 -10.81 0.91 12.29
CA GLU A 120 -9.77 1.79 12.84
C GLU A 120 -9.56 1.46 14.32
N GLU A 121 -8.31 1.27 14.71
CA GLU A 121 -7.89 0.99 16.08
C GLU A 121 -6.86 2.03 16.54
N ARG A 122 -7.00 2.50 17.78
CA ARG A 122 -6.09 3.48 18.39
C ARG A 122 -4.99 2.82 19.20
N ASP A 123 -5.28 1.68 19.83
CA ASP A 123 -4.34 0.94 20.67
C ASP A 123 -3.40 0.08 19.81
N ILE A 124 -2.09 0.34 19.92
CA ILE A 124 -1.05 -0.42 19.24
C ILE A 124 -1.06 -1.91 19.61
N LYS A 125 -1.63 -2.26 20.77
CA LYS A 125 -1.74 -3.64 21.26
C LYS A 125 -2.93 -4.42 20.69
N ALA A 126 -3.92 -3.71 20.13
CA ALA A 126 -5.13 -4.29 19.57
C ALA A 126 -5.16 -4.28 18.03
N CYS A 127 -4.28 -3.50 17.39
CA CYS A 127 -4.19 -3.50 15.93
C CYS A 127 -3.32 -4.65 15.40
N ALA A 128 -3.50 -4.95 14.11
CA ALA A 128 -2.66 -5.84 13.31
C ALA A 128 -1.99 -5.12 12.13
N ILE A 129 -2.60 -4.06 11.59
CA ILE A 129 -2.02 -3.23 10.53
C ILE A 129 -1.66 -1.85 11.08
N LYS A 130 -0.44 -1.39 10.81
CA LYS A 130 -0.01 -0.01 11.07
C LYS A 130 0.25 0.74 9.77
N VAL A 131 -0.51 1.81 9.55
CA VAL A 131 -0.29 2.75 8.44
C VAL A 131 0.50 3.94 8.96
N ILE A 132 1.64 4.23 8.36
CA ILE A 132 2.57 5.30 8.79
C ILE A 132 2.94 6.22 7.63
N ASP A 133 3.37 7.44 7.94
CA ASP A 133 4.11 8.25 6.98
C ASP A 133 5.51 7.65 6.78
N GLY A 134 5.79 7.19 5.57
CA GLY A 134 7.03 6.50 5.23
C GLY A 134 8.22 7.46 5.12
N PRO A 135 9.41 7.10 5.65
CA PRO A 135 10.60 7.87 5.38
C PRO A 135 11.06 7.66 3.91
N PRO A 136 11.74 8.64 3.28
CA PRO A 136 12.16 8.54 1.88
C PRO A 136 12.95 7.27 1.53
N VAL A 137 13.73 6.75 2.48
CA VAL A 137 14.53 5.53 2.32
C VAL A 137 13.66 4.27 2.11
N VAL A 138 12.50 4.20 2.77
CA VAL A 138 11.55 3.09 2.60
C VAL A 138 10.87 3.21 1.24
N LEU A 139 10.49 4.44 0.87
CA LEU A 139 9.65 4.68 -0.28
C LEU A 139 10.39 4.60 -1.61
N GLN A 140 11.71 4.82 -1.65
CA GLN A 140 12.51 4.72 -2.88
C GLN A 140 11.90 5.49 -4.09
N GLY A 141 11.20 6.60 -3.79
CA GLY A 141 10.51 7.42 -4.79
C GLY A 141 9.08 7.01 -5.13
N GLY A 142 8.53 5.94 -4.57
CA GLY A 142 7.12 5.55 -4.66
C GLY A 142 6.18 6.30 -3.71
N ASP A 143 4.88 6.13 -3.92
CA ASP A 143 3.81 6.83 -3.20
C ASP A 143 3.22 6.03 -2.03
N GLY A 144 3.49 4.72 -2.01
CA GLY A 144 3.04 3.77 -0.99
C GLY A 144 3.91 2.52 -1.08
N TYR A 145 4.12 1.86 0.06
CA TYR A 145 4.78 0.56 0.14
C TYR A 145 4.14 -0.26 1.24
N SER A 146 3.89 -1.52 0.95
CA SER A 146 3.34 -2.49 1.89
C SER A 146 4.29 -3.63 2.13
N GLN A 147 4.24 -4.17 3.33
CA GLN A 147 4.91 -5.41 3.63
C GLN A 147 4.13 -6.60 3.08
N PHE A 148 4.82 -7.70 2.82
CA PHE A 148 4.24 -8.97 2.43
C PHE A 148 4.27 -9.97 3.59
N THR A 149 3.15 -10.64 3.84
CA THR A 149 2.94 -11.58 4.96
C THR A 149 3.89 -12.77 4.96
N ASP A 150 4.34 -13.18 3.77
CA ASP A 150 5.26 -14.29 3.56
C ASP A 150 6.73 -13.87 3.55
N TRP A 151 7.06 -12.58 3.45
CA TRP A 151 8.45 -12.10 3.43
C TRP A 151 9.08 -12.04 4.84
N GLU A 152 10.41 -12.11 4.91
CA GLU A 152 11.14 -11.99 6.17
C GLU A 152 10.92 -10.60 6.79
N GLY A 153 10.90 -10.51 8.12
CA GLY A 153 10.74 -9.22 8.81
C GLY A 153 9.33 -8.64 8.73
N PHE A 154 8.32 -9.42 8.38
CA PHE A 154 6.92 -8.98 8.37
C PHE A 154 6.46 -8.47 9.74
N GLN A 155 5.86 -7.28 9.74
CA GLN A 155 5.44 -6.52 10.91
C GLN A 155 4.06 -5.84 10.70
N GLY A 156 3.33 -6.17 9.64
CA GLY A 156 2.01 -5.59 9.34
C GLY A 156 2.05 -4.09 9.04
N LYS A 157 3.12 -3.59 8.42
CA LYS A 157 3.29 -2.16 8.13
C LYS A 157 2.95 -1.78 6.70
N LEU A 158 2.37 -0.59 6.55
CA LEU A 158 2.13 0.11 5.29
C LEU A 158 2.68 1.53 5.42
N ALA A 159 3.59 1.92 4.54
CA ALA A 159 4.25 3.21 4.53
C ALA A 159 3.71 4.10 3.41
N LEU A 160 3.40 5.36 3.73
CA LEU A 160 2.84 6.33 2.79
C LEU A 160 3.87 7.36 2.34
N GLY A 161 3.87 7.65 1.04
CA GLY A 161 4.75 8.63 0.44
C GLY A 161 4.40 10.08 0.74
N PRO A 162 5.40 10.99 0.82
CA PRO A 162 5.13 12.41 0.74
C PRO A 162 4.46 12.71 -0.61
N GLN A 163 3.44 13.54 -0.57
CA GLN A 163 2.45 13.70 -1.63
C GLN A 163 3.08 13.97 -3.01
N ARG A 164 3.03 12.99 -3.91
CA ARG A 164 2.74 13.31 -5.31
C ARG A 164 1.28 13.76 -5.41
N ILE A 165 0.97 14.62 -6.38
CA ILE A 165 -0.35 15.24 -6.52
C ILE A 165 -1.37 14.17 -6.92
N HIS A 166 -1.87 13.45 -5.92
CA HIS A 166 -2.97 12.51 -6.07
C HIS A 166 -4.28 13.24 -5.81
N ASN A 167 -5.23 13.10 -6.73
CA ASN A 167 -6.62 13.44 -6.43
C ASN A 167 -7.18 12.44 -5.40
N ALA A 168 -8.39 12.66 -4.89
CA ALA A 168 -8.98 11.78 -3.87
C ALA A 168 -9.08 10.31 -4.34
N ARG A 169 -9.32 10.10 -5.63
CA ARG A 169 -9.50 8.77 -6.21
C ARG A 169 -8.19 8.02 -6.39
N GLY A 170 -7.12 8.71 -6.80
CA GLY A 170 -5.77 8.16 -6.88
C GLY A 170 -5.28 7.65 -5.52
N ARG A 171 -5.47 8.44 -4.45
CA ARG A 171 -5.15 7.98 -3.09
C ARG A 171 -5.93 6.73 -2.69
N PHE A 172 -7.23 6.70 -2.98
CA PHE A 172 -8.06 5.54 -2.68
C PHE A 172 -7.61 4.30 -3.45
N SER A 173 -7.40 4.39 -4.77
CA SER A 173 -6.90 3.27 -5.58
C SER A 173 -5.55 2.76 -5.08
N LEU A 174 -4.62 3.67 -4.76
CA LEU A 174 -3.32 3.30 -4.18
C LEU A 174 -3.52 2.54 -2.87
N MET A 175 -4.39 3.00 -1.97
CA MET A 175 -4.64 2.28 -0.71
C MET A 175 -5.31 0.93 -0.91
N VAL A 176 -6.14 0.76 -1.93
CA VAL A 176 -6.65 -0.57 -2.27
C VAL A 176 -5.50 -1.49 -2.70
N HIS A 177 -4.62 -1.02 -3.58
CA HIS A 177 -3.43 -1.75 -4.03
C HIS A 177 -2.52 -2.16 -2.86
N GLU A 178 -2.15 -1.21 -2.01
CA GLU A 178 -1.24 -1.42 -0.88
C GLU A 178 -1.80 -2.44 0.12
N PHE A 179 -3.07 -2.33 0.49
CA PHE A 179 -3.71 -3.36 1.32
C PHE A 179 -3.75 -4.73 0.64
N GLY A 180 -3.86 -4.78 -0.70
CA GLY A 180 -3.78 -6.02 -1.46
C GLY A 180 -2.50 -6.81 -1.17
N HIS A 181 -1.36 -6.14 -1.07
CA HIS A 181 -0.08 -6.77 -0.71
C HIS A 181 -0.10 -7.39 0.71
N LEU A 182 -0.75 -6.71 1.67
CA LEU A 182 -0.93 -7.27 3.03
C LEU A 182 -1.82 -8.52 3.03
N PHE A 183 -2.70 -8.67 2.03
CA PHE A 183 -3.54 -9.86 1.81
C PHE A 183 -2.92 -10.86 0.82
N GLY A 184 -1.61 -10.77 0.60
CA GLY A 184 -0.84 -11.73 -0.18
C GLY A 184 -0.95 -11.57 -1.70
N LEU A 185 -1.50 -10.46 -2.19
CA LEU A 185 -1.49 -10.16 -3.62
C LEU A 185 -0.11 -9.68 -4.09
N ARG A 186 0.27 -10.11 -5.29
CA ARG A 186 1.49 -9.67 -5.99
C ARG A 186 1.13 -8.74 -7.14
N HIS A 187 2.14 -8.04 -7.64
CA HIS A 187 1.96 -7.25 -8.84
C HIS A 187 1.42 -8.09 -10.00
N ASN A 188 0.44 -7.54 -10.71
CA ASN A 188 -0.23 -8.15 -11.85
C ASN A 188 -0.29 -7.15 -13.01
N ASP A 189 0.81 -7.06 -13.76
CA ASP A 189 0.97 -6.09 -14.84
C ASP A 189 0.45 -6.57 -16.21
N LYS A 190 -0.14 -7.78 -16.27
CA LYS A 190 -0.49 -8.44 -17.53
C LYS A 190 -1.35 -7.59 -18.46
N ASN A 191 -2.25 -6.77 -17.91
CA ASN A 191 -3.24 -6.00 -18.67
C ASN A 191 -3.28 -4.50 -18.31
N GLY A 192 -2.45 -4.04 -17.37
CA GLY A 192 -2.42 -2.66 -16.88
C GLY A 192 -3.71 -2.16 -16.23
N LYS A 193 -4.67 -3.05 -15.96
CA LYS A 193 -6.00 -2.74 -15.42
C LYS A 193 -6.22 -3.34 -14.04
N SER A 194 -5.48 -4.37 -13.66
CA SER A 194 -5.51 -4.91 -12.31
C SER A 194 -5.21 -3.79 -11.30
N VAL A 195 -5.89 -3.81 -10.16
CA VAL A 195 -5.56 -2.96 -9.01
C VAL A 195 -4.17 -3.25 -8.51
N MET A 196 -3.64 -4.45 -8.76
CA MET A 196 -2.26 -4.84 -8.44
C MET A 196 -1.27 -4.52 -9.58
N CYS A 197 -1.64 -3.74 -10.59
CA CYS A 197 -0.64 -3.21 -11.51
C CYS A 197 0.28 -2.23 -10.78
N ALA A 198 1.59 -2.26 -11.04
CA ALA A 198 2.56 -1.34 -10.44
C ALA A 198 2.26 0.14 -10.77
N ILE A 199 1.50 0.38 -11.84
CA ILE A 199 0.96 1.69 -12.20
C ILE A 199 -0.53 1.70 -11.88
N VAL A 200 -0.85 2.20 -10.68
CA VAL A 200 -2.23 2.29 -10.21
C VAL A 200 -2.88 3.58 -10.68
N ASP A 201 -4.05 3.46 -11.31
CA ASP A 201 -4.89 4.59 -11.66
C ASP A 201 -6.32 4.46 -11.11
N GLU A 202 -7.15 5.47 -11.41
CA GLU A 202 -8.52 5.55 -10.95
C GLU A 202 -9.51 4.58 -11.65
N LYS A 203 -9.06 3.90 -12.71
CA LYS A 203 -9.81 2.95 -13.54
C LYS A 203 -9.45 1.49 -13.25
N THR A 204 -8.49 1.27 -12.36
CA THR A 204 -8.10 -0.06 -11.89
C THR A 204 -9.28 -0.86 -11.33
N VAL A 205 -9.19 -2.18 -11.49
CA VAL A 205 -10.19 -3.16 -11.08
C VAL A 205 -9.51 -4.31 -10.37
N LEU A 206 -10.15 -4.89 -9.36
CA LEU A 206 -9.78 -6.19 -8.86
C LEU A 206 -10.25 -7.22 -9.90
N ASP A 207 -9.30 -7.83 -10.60
CA ASP A 207 -9.59 -8.75 -11.69
C ASP A 207 -9.64 -10.22 -11.22
N ILE A 208 -9.89 -11.13 -12.16
CA ILE A 208 -10.10 -12.55 -11.84
C ILE A 208 -8.82 -13.22 -11.31
N ASP A 209 -7.64 -12.79 -11.78
CA ASP A 209 -6.38 -13.35 -11.31
C ASP A 209 -6.11 -12.88 -9.87
N ASP A 210 -6.45 -11.63 -9.56
CA ASP A 210 -6.38 -11.09 -8.20
C ASP A 210 -7.34 -11.84 -7.26
N LEU A 211 -8.60 -12.05 -7.68
CA LEU A 211 -9.59 -12.78 -6.87
C LEU A 211 -9.17 -14.23 -6.59
N ARG A 212 -8.62 -14.93 -7.59
CA ARG A 212 -8.08 -16.29 -7.41
C ARG A 212 -6.89 -16.32 -6.46
N ALA A 213 -6.04 -15.31 -6.51
CA ALA A 213 -4.92 -15.20 -5.59
C ALA A 213 -5.41 -14.94 -4.15
N LEU A 214 -6.41 -14.08 -3.97
CA LEU A 214 -7.04 -13.85 -2.66
C LEU A 214 -7.68 -15.11 -2.10
N GLU A 215 -8.47 -15.85 -2.89
CA GLU A 215 -9.16 -17.07 -2.43
C GLU A 215 -8.21 -18.13 -1.88
N LYS A 216 -6.98 -18.20 -2.42
CA LYS A 216 -5.95 -19.12 -1.93
C LYS A 216 -5.42 -18.75 -0.55
N ASN A 217 -5.38 -17.46 -0.25
CA ASN A 217 -4.77 -16.93 0.97
C ASN A 217 -5.79 -16.63 2.06
N HIS A 218 -7.01 -16.24 1.67
CA HIS A 218 -8.04 -15.74 2.56
C HIS A 218 -9.44 -16.12 2.09
N GLN A 219 -10.38 -16.16 3.04
CA GLN A 219 -11.78 -16.39 2.73
C GLN A 219 -12.40 -15.17 2.04
N LEU A 220 -12.96 -15.36 0.85
CA LEU A 220 -13.76 -14.36 0.15
C LEU A 220 -15.17 -14.25 0.78
N ARG A 221 -15.81 -13.08 0.66
CA ARG A 221 -17.27 -12.99 0.88
C ARG A 221 -18.02 -13.72 -0.23
N SER A 222 -19.22 -14.20 0.09
CA SER A 222 -20.11 -14.90 -0.84
C SER A 222 -20.28 -14.18 -2.18
N ASP A 223 -20.43 -12.86 -2.13
CA ASP A 223 -20.68 -12.05 -3.32
C ASP A 223 -19.43 -11.94 -4.21
N ALA A 224 -18.25 -11.82 -3.60
CA ALA A 224 -16.98 -11.81 -4.32
C ALA A 224 -16.66 -13.21 -4.89
N ALA A 225 -16.95 -14.27 -4.14
CA ALA A 225 -16.84 -15.65 -4.60
C ALA A 225 -17.78 -15.91 -5.80
N ALA A 226 -19.02 -15.43 -5.75
CA ALA A 226 -19.96 -15.55 -6.87
C ALA A 226 -19.51 -14.81 -8.15
N ILE A 227 -18.68 -13.76 -8.02
CA ILE A 227 -18.05 -13.08 -9.16
C ILE A 227 -16.94 -13.94 -9.76
N LEU A 228 -16.18 -14.65 -8.91
CA LEU A 228 -15.13 -15.58 -9.33
C LEU A 228 -15.71 -16.74 -10.16
N ASP A 229 -16.86 -17.26 -9.75
CA ASP A 229 -17.55 -18.36 -10.44
C ASP A 229 -18.10 -17.96 -11.82
N ARG A 230 -18.32 -16.66 -12.05
CA ARG A 230 -18.76 -16.13 -13.34
C ARG A 230 -17.54 -15.82 -14.19
N SER A 231 -17.22 -16.69 -15.14
CA SER A 231 -16.12 -16.51 -16.11
C SER A 231 -16.05 -15.07 -16.65
N GLY A 232 -15.09 -14.27 -16.17
CA GLY A 232 -14.88 -12.87 -16.58
C GLY A 232 -15.35 -11.79 -15.60
N GLY A 233 -15.76 -12.15 -14.39
CA GLY A 233 -16.11 -11.21 -13.31
C GLY A 233 -14.97 -10.24 -12.95
N LYS A 234 -15.32 -8.97 -12.68
CA LYS A 234 -14.38 -7.92 -12.23
C LYS A 234 -15.06 -7.03 -11.20
N ILE A 235 -14.33 -6.63 -10.17
CA ILE A 235 -14.82 -5.68 -9.16
C ILE A 235 -14.15 -4.32 -9.42
N ARG A 236 -14.95 -3.30 -9.72
CA ARG A 236 -14.43 -1.93 -9.89
C ARG A 236 -14.11 -1.33 -8.52
N VAL A 237 -12.89 -0.84 -8.36
CA VAL A 237 -12.41 -0.20 -7.11
C VAL A 237 -13.33 0.97 -6.71
N GLY A 238 -13.80 1.78 -7.66
CA GLY A 238 -14.76 2.87 -7.40
C GLY A 238 -16.26 2.54 -7.47
N GLY A 239 -16.65 1.26 -7.67
CA GLY A 239 -18.03 0.89 -8.05
C GLY A 239 -18.87 0.22 -6.95
N ILE A 240 -18.29 -0.16 -5.83
CA ILE A 240 -18.93 -1.06 -4.85
C ILE A 240 -20.19 -0.47 -4.22
N ARG A 241 -20.31 0.86 -4.09
CA ARG A 241 -21.56 1.47 -3.59
C ARG A 241 -22.78 1.29 -4.50
N ALA A 242 -22.61 1.01 -5.80
CA ALA A 242 -23.72 0.97 -6.75
C ALA A 242 -24.18 -0.45 -7.12
N THR A 243 -23.30 -1.45 -7.06
CA THR A 243 -23.63 -2.81 -7.52
C THR A 243 -24.24 -3.69 -6.42
N PHE A 244 -23.85 -3.50 -5.15
CA PHE A 244 -24.32 -4.35 -4.05
C PHE A 244 -25.79 -4.10 -3.68
N ASN A 245 -26.28 -2.86 -3.78
CA ASN A 245 -27.72 -2.59 -3.64
C ASN A 245 -28.56 -3.08 -4.81
N ARG A 246 -27.96 -3.42 -5.98
CA ARG A 246 -28.70 -3.93 -7.14
C ARG A 246 -28.79 -5.46 -7.19
N LEU A 247 -27.83 -6.19 -6.63
CA LEU A 247 -27.91 -7.65 -6.53
C LEU A 247 -28.92 -8.11 -5.46
N LEU A 248 -29.12 -7.33 -4.39
CA LEU A 248 -30.18 -7.56 -3.41
C LEU A 248 -31.61 -7.28 -3.95
N SER A 249 -31.76 -6.56 -5.07
CA SER A 249 -33.07 -6.31 -5.69
C SER A 249 -33.48 -7.32 -6.78
N VAL A 250 -32.68 -8.36 -7.00
CA VAL A 250 -33.00 -9.43 -7.99
C VAL A 250 -33.29 -10.77 -7.29
N ILE A 251 -33.16 -10.85 -5.96
CA ILE A 251 -33.37 -12.07 -5.17
C ILE A 251 -34.42 -11.90 -4.03
N LEU A 252 -35.11 -10.76 -3.96
CA LEU A 252 -36.31 -10.55 -3.13
C LEU A 252 -37.46 -10.06 -4.00
#